data_AF-A0A3D1X2C1-F1
#
_entry.id   AF-A0A3D1X2C1-F1
#
_cell.length_a   1.000
_cell.length_b   1.000
_cell.length_c   1.000
_cell.angle_alpha   90.00
_cell.angle_beta   90.00
_cell.angle_gamma   90.00
#
_symmetry.space_group_name_H-M   'P 1'
#
loop_
_entity.id
_entity.type
_entity.pdbx_description
1 polymer ?
#
loop_
_entity_poly.entity_id
_entity_poly.type
_entity_poly.pdbx_seq_one_letter_code
_entity_poly.pdbx_strand_id
1 'polypeptide(L)'
;MKIMEQLTLVTLVGLAGIVLASLLPIPFPGSIMSMLLMFILLLSKAIRIRQIEQVSQFFLANMGAFFIVPVVAILEQLEVMKGKTLQFFAVCIVSTLITFIATAGSVKLTLVLMKKSQANKGAGQ
;
A
#
# COMPACT_ATOMS: atom_id res chain seq x y z
N MET A 1 -25.26 -13.89 0.81
CA MET A 1 -24.49 -14.77 1.73
C MET A 1 -23.03 -14.39 1.61
N LYS A 2 -22.25 -14.27 2.68
CA LYS A 2 -22.49 -13.79 4.05
C LYS A 2 -21.31 -12.82 4.27
N ILE A 3 -21.52 -11.61 4.81
CA ILE A 3 -20.41 -10.67 5.10
C ILE A 3 -19.28 -11.38 5.89
N MET A 4 -19.65 -12.37 6.71
CA MET A 4 -18.74 -13.27 7.43
C MET A 4 -17.85 -14.12 6.53
N GLU A 5 -18.31 -14.60 5.37
CA GLU A 5 -17.49 -15.38 4.42
C GLU A 5 -16.45 -14.49 3.76
N GLN A 6 -16.84 -13.28 3.33
CA GLN A 6 -15.91 -12.30 2.76
C GLN A 6 -14.87 -11.88 3.80
N LEU A 7 -15.30 -11.65 5.04
CA LEU A 7 -14.43 -11.28 6.15
C LEU A 7 -13.44 -12.41 6.46
N THR A 8 -13.93 -13.64 6.56
CA THR A 8 -13.09 -14.83 6.80
C THR A 8 -12.05 -14.96 5.69
N LEU A 9 -12.43 -14.77 4.43
CA LEU A 9 -11.51 -14.84 3.30
C LEU A 9 -10.42 -13.75 3.38
N VAL A 10 -10.80 -12.48 3.62
CA VAL A 10 -9.82 -11.38 3.76
C VAL A 10 -8.88 -11.63 4.95
N THR A 11 -9.40 -12.05 6.10
CA THR A 11 -8.59 -12.36 7.28
C THR A 11 -7.69 -13.56 7.06
N LEU A 12 -8.16 -14.62 6.39
CA LEU A 12 -7.37 -15.83 6.12
C LEU A 12 -6.22 -15.55 5.17
N VAL A 13 -6.45 -14.77 4.10
CA VAL A 13 -5.37 -14.29 3.22
C VAL A 13 -4.42 -13.37 3.99
N GLY A 14 -4.95 -12.54 4.90
CA GLY A 14 -4.18 -11.73 5.84
C GLY A 14 -3.18 -12.56 6.66
N LEU A 15 -3.69 -13.57 7.38
CA LEU A 15 -2.90 -14.48 8.21
C LEU A 15 -1.90 -15.28 7.38
N ALA A 16 -2.31 -15.78 6.21
CA ALA A 16 -1.40 -16.47 5.30
C ALA A 16 -0.24 -15.56 4.87
N GLY A 17 -0.50 -14.28 4.58
CA GLY A 17 0.55 -13.31 4.27
C GLY A 17 1.53 -13.07 5.42
N ILE A 18 1.06 -13.06 6.66
CA ILE A 18 1.92 -12.93 7.85
C ILE A 18 2.80 -14.17 8.02
N VAL A 19 2.23 -15.37 7.88
CA VAL A 19 2.98 -16.64 7.93
C VAL A 19 4.00 -16.72 6.81
N LEU A 20 3.64 -16.30 5.60
CA LEU A 20 4.60 -16.24 4.50
C LEU A 20 5.72 -15.24 4.81
N ALA A 21 5.41 -14.06 5.35
CA ALA A 21 6.41 -13.07 5.72
C ALA A 21 7.41 -13.60 6.76
N SER A 22 6.94 -14.39 7.74
CA SER A 22 7.82 -14.96 8.78
C SER A 22 8.70 -16.11 8.28
N LEU A 23 8.36 -16.73 7.15
CA LEU A 23 9.21 -17.74 6.50
C LEU A 23 10.34 -17.11 5.67
N LEU A 24 10.24 -15.83 5.32
CA LEU A 24 11.30 -15.14 4.60
C LEU A 24 12.47 -14.81 5.55
N PRO A 25 13.73 -14.96 5.10
CA PRO A 25 14.91 -14.63 5.89
C PRO A 25 15.16 -13.11 6.01
N ILE A 26 14.27 -12.28 5.45
CA ILE A 26 14.35 -10.82 5.46
C ILE A 26 13.22 -10.22 6.30
N PRO A 27 13.46 -9.13 7.05
CA PRO A 27 12.43 -8.46 7.82
C PRO A 27 11.44 -7.79 6.87
N PHE A 28 10.39 -8.52 6.51
CA PHE A 28 9.35 -8.05 5.61
C PHE A 28 8.05 -7.82 6.38
N PRO A 29 7.44 -6.62 6.33
CA PRO A 29 6.19 -6.37 7.04
C PRO A 29 5.08 -7.31 6.58
N GLY A 30 4.45 -8.01 7.53
CA GLY A 30 3.37 -8.96 7.23
C GLY A 30 2.22 -8.31 6.44
N SER A 31 1.88 -7.05 6.73
CA SER A 31 0.84 -6.31 6.01
C SER A 31 1.12 -6.17 4.51
N ILE A 32 2.37 -5.94 4.12
CA ILE A 32 2.77 -5.82 2.71
C ILE A 32 2.70 -7.21 2.05
N MET A 33 3.12 -8.29 2.72
CA MET A 33 2.98 -9.65 2.16
C MET A 33 1.52 -10.03 1.96
N SER A 34 0.64 -9.72 2.92
CA SER A 34 -0.79 -9.97 2.77
C SER A 34 -1.39 -9.20 1.59
N MET A 35 -0.96 -7.96 1.35
CA MET A 35 -1.38 -7.16 0.19
C MET A 35 -0.92 -7.79 -1.12
N LEU A 36 0.36 -8.19 -1.21
CA LEU A 36 0.91 -8.86 -2.39
C LEU A 36 0.22 -10.19 -2.66
N LEU A 37 -0.02 -11.00 -1.62
CA LEU A 37 -0.70 -12.28 -1.74
C LEU A 37 -2.13 -12.08 -2.25
N MET A 38 -2.90 -11.15 -1.67
CA MET A 38 -4.24 -10.82 -2.13
C MET A 38 -4.21 -10.34 -3.59
N PHE A 39 -3.24 -9.51 -3.96
CA PHE A 39 -3.06 -9.04 -5.33
C PHE A 39 -2.79 -10.20 -6.31
N ILE A 40 -1.92 -11.15 -5.96
CA ILE A 40 -1.64 -12.34 -6.78
C ILE A 40 -2.89 -13.23 -6.91
N LEU A 41 -3.68 -13.39 -5.85
CA LEU A 41 -4.93 -14.16 -5.88
C LEU A 41 -6.01 -13.50 -6.74
N LEU A 42 -6.05 -12.16 -6.79
CA LEU A 42 -6.91 -11.40 -7.70
C LEU A 42 -6.43 -11.52 -9.16
N LEU A 43 -5.12 -11.42 -9.41
CA LEU A 43 -4.54 -11.58 -10.75
C LEU A 43 -4.76 -12.97 -11.33
N SER A 44 -4.58 -14.01 -10.52
CA SER A 44 -4.82 -15.41 -10.90
C SER A 44 -6.31 -15.76 -11.04
N LYS A 45 -7.22 -14.82 -10.73
CA LYS A 45 -8.68 -15.00 -10.68
C LYS A 45 -9.15 -16.08 -9.68
N ALA A 46 -8.27 -16.54 -8.79
CA ALA A 46 -8.63 -17.44 -7.69
C ALA A 46 -9.64 -16.78 -6.75
N ILE A 47 -9.50 -15.47 -6.55
CA ILE A 47 -10.47 -14.62 -5.85
C ILE A 47 -11.06 -13.64 -6.85
N ARG A 48 -12.38 -13.54 -6.90
CA ARG A 48 -13.09 -12.50 -7.65
C ARG A 48 -13.31 -11.27 -6.77
N ILE A 49 -13.20 -10.08 -7.34
CA ILE A 49 -13.42 -8.79 -6.64
C ILE A 49 -14.74 -8.79 -5.85
N ARG A 50 -15.80 -9.34 -6.44
CA ARG A 50 -17.14 -9.43 -5.82
C ARG A 50 -17.17 -10.25 -4.50
N GLN A 51 -16.16 -11.09 -4.25
CA GLN A 51 -16.04 -11.88 -3.01
C GLN A 51 -15.41 -11.10 -1.85
N ILE A 52 -14.83 -9.93 -2.09
CA ILE A 52 -14.21 -9.09 -1.05
C ILE A 52 -14.81 -7.68 -0.99
N GLU A 53 -15.51 -7.27 -2.04
CA GLU A 53 -15.98 -5.90 -2.24
C GLU A 53 -16.79 -5.33 -1.07
N GLN A 54 -17.73 -6.09 -0.51
CA GLN A 54 -18.63 -5.58 0.54
C GLN A 54 -17.87 -5.34 1.86
N VAL A 55 -16.98 -6.26 2.24
CA VAL A 55 -16.13 -6.11 3.43
C VAL A 55 -15.06 -5.04 3.23
N SER A 56 -14.45 -4.98 2.06
CA SER A 56 -13.48 -3.93 1.72
C SER A 56 -14.12 -2.55 1.78
N GLN A 57 -15.34 -2.37 1.26
CA GLN A 57 -16.07 -1.11 1.35
C GLN A 57 -16.42 -0.75 2.81
N PHE A 58 -16.81 -1.73 3.64
CA PHE A 58 -17.05 -1.51 5.06
C PHE A 58 -15.79 -1.02 5.80
N PHE A 59 -14.65 -1.65 5.58
CA PHE A 59 -13.38 -1.21 6.17
C PHE A 59 -12.95 0.16 5.67
N LEU A 60 -13.16 0.45 4.38
CA LEU A 60 -12.83 1.74 3.80
C LEU A 60 -13.74 2.85 4.35
N ALA A 61 -15.03 2.58 4.53
CA ALA A 61 -15.98 3.53 5.11
C ALA A 61 -15.68 3.84 6.59
N ASN A 62 -15.16 2.85 7.33
CA ASN A 62 -14.78 2.99 8.74
C ASN A 62 -13.27 3.19 8.95
N MET A 63 -12.54 3.52 7.88
CA MET A 63 -11.07 3.54 7.87
C MET A 63 -10.50 4.46 8.96
N GLY A 64 -11.11 5.63 9.15
CA GLY A 64 -10.69 6.59 10.19
C GLY A 64 -10.72 5.98 11.59
N ALA A 65 -11.75 5.20 11.94
CA ALA A 65 -11.87 4.57 13.25
C ALA A 65 -10.75 3.55 13.51
N PHE A 66 -10.35 2.79 12.49
CA PHE A 66 -9.24 1.83 12.59
C PHE A 66 -7.87 2.51 12.72
N PHE A 67 -7.70 3.73 12.20
CA PHE A 67 -6.46 4.48 12.33
C PHE A 67 -6.30 5.20 13.68
N ILE A 68 -7.38 5.40 14.45
CA ILE A 68 -7.27 6.05 15.77
C ILE A 68 -6.39 5.25 16.72
N VAL A 69 -6.53 3.91 16.77
CA VAL A 69 -5.75 3.05 17.66
C VAL A 69 -4.23 3.22 17.48
N PRO A 70 -3.66 3.04 16.27
CA PRO A 70 -2.24 3.26 16.06
C PRO A 70 -1.82 4.73 16.24
N VAL A 71 -2.67 5.69 15.89
CA VAL A 71 -2.36 7.12 16.12
C VAL A 71 -2.21 7.40 17.61
N VAL A 72 -3.15 6.94 18.45
CA VAL A 72 -3.08 7.14 19.90
C VAL A 72 -1.85 6.47 20.50
N ALA A 73 -1.50 5.26 20.05
CA ALA A 73 -0.28 4.59 20.48
C ALA A 73 0.99 5.39 20.17
N ILE A 74 1.03 6.11 19.03
CA ILE A 74 2.12 7.03 18.69
C ILE A 74 2.08 8.27 19.59
N LEU A 75 0.88 8.81 19.88
CA LEU A 75 0.72 9.98 20.73
C LEU A 75 1.27 9.77 22.15
N GLU A 76 1.13 8.56 22.70
CA GLU A 76 1.71 8.18 24.00
C GLU A 76 3.25 8.27 24.01
N GLN A 77 3.90 8.17 22.84
CA GLN A 77 5.36 8.30 22.71
C GLN A 77 5.83 9.72 22.36
N LEU A 78 4.94 10.73 22.36
CA LEU A 78 5.30 12.11 22.03
C LEU A 78 6.35 12.72 22.95
N GLU A 79 6.51 12.20 24.17
CA GLU A 79 7.53 12.69 25.10
C GLU A 79 8.94 12.52 24.54
N VAL A 80 9.19 11.45 23.80
CA VAL A 80 10.47 11.18 23.12
C VAL A 80 10.72 12.17 21.97
N MET A 81 9.65 12.80 21.46
CA MET A 81 9.70 13.82 20.40
C MET A 81 9.76 15.26 20.93
N LYS A 82 9.70 15.49 22.24
CA LYS A 82 9.79 16.85 22.82
C LYS A 82 11.07 17.55 22.33
N GLY A 83 10.91 18.72 21.73
CA GLY A 83 12.01 19.52 21.15
C GLY A 83 12.39 19.19 19.70
N LYS A 84 11.86 18.12 19.09
CA LYS A 84 12.13 17.74 17.69
C LYS A 84 10.91 17.84 16.76
N THR A 85 9.76 18.31 17.26
CA THR A 85 8.51 18.42 16.51
C THR A 85 8.67 19.23 15.22
N LEU A 86 9.37 20.37 15.27
CA LEU A 86 9.59 21.21 14.09
C LEU A 86 10.47 20.51 13.04
N GLN A 87 11.53 19.82 13.48
CA GLN A 87 12.40 19.04 12.61
C GLN A 87 11.65 17.86 11.97
N PHE A 88 10.79 17.19 12.74
CA PHE A 88 9.94 16.11 12.23
C PHE A 88 9.02 16.60 11.12
N PHE A 89 8.27 17.69 11.34
CA PHE A 89 7.40 18.28 10.32
C PHE A 89 8.19 18.72 9.08
N ALA A 90 9.36 19.34 9.27
CA ALA A 90 10.22 19.72 8.16
C ALA A 90 10.66 18.49 7.33
N VAL A 91 11.11 17.42 8.00
CA VAL A 91 11.49 16.17 7.32
C VAL A 91 10.29 15.54 6.60
N CYS A 92 9.11 15.50 7.21
CA CYS A 92 7.90 14.98 6.57
C CYS A 92 7.53 15.76 5.30
N ILE A 93 7.51 17.09 5.35
CA ILE A 93 7.17 17.93 4.20
C ILE A 93 8.23 17.79 3.11
N VAL A 94 9.50 17.94 3.47
CA VAL A 94 10.61 17.89 2.51
C VAL A 94 10.71 16.52 1.85
N SER A 95 10.64 15.43 2.63
CA SER A 95 10.67 14.06 2.07
C SER A 95 9.48 13.80 1.17
N THR A 96 8.27 14.23 1.56
CA THR A 96 7.07 14.10 0.73
C THR A 96 7.25 14.83 -0.60
N LEU A 97 7.69 16.09 -0.58
CA LEU A 97 7.93 16.86 -1.80
C LEU A 97 9.00 16.22 -2.69
N ILE A 98 10.11 15.78 -2.11
CA ILE A 98 11.18 15.10 -2.85
C ILE A 98 10.65 13.81 -3.50
N THR A 99 9.92 12.97 -2.75
CA THR A 99 9.33 11.74 -3.28
C THR A 99 8.34 12.03 -4.40
N PHE A 100 7.51 13.07 -4.28
CA PHE A 100 6.58 13.49 -5.33
C PHE A 100 7.32 13.96 -6.59
N ILE A 101 8.35 14.80 -6.45
CA ILE A 101 9.16 15.28 -7.58
C ILE A 101 9.88 14.11 -8.26
N ALA A 102 10.48 13.21 -7.48
CA ALA A 102 11.14 12.03 -8.01
C ALA A 102 10.16 11.14 -8.78
N THR A 103 8.99 10.86 -8.20
CA THR A 103 7.94 10.04 -8.84
C THR A 103 7.45 10.70 -10.14
N ALA A 104 7.15 11.99 -10.11
CA ALA A 104 6.73 12.74 -11.28
C ALA A 104 7.82 12.75 -12.38
N GLY A 105 9.09 12.91 -11.98
CA GLY A 105 10.25 12.82 -12.87
C GLY A 105 10.37 11.45 -13.53
N SER A 106 10.28 10.36 -12.75
CA SER A 106 10.32 8.97 -13.24
C SER A 106 9.20 8.66 -14.22
N VAL A 107 7.96 9.09 -13.92
CA VAL A 107 6.82 8.92 -14.82
C VAL A 107 7.01 9.73 -16.11
N LYS A 108 7.42 11.00 -15.99
CA LYS A 108 7.67 11.87 -17.16
C LYS A 108 8.77 11.29 -18.06
N LEU A 109 9.86 10.80 -17.48
CA LEU A 109 10.94 10.14 -18.20
C LEU A 109 10.41 8.91 -18.95
N THR A 110 9.67 8.04 -18.28
CA THR A 110 9.08 6.84 -18.88
C THR A 110 8.17 7.20 -20.05
N LEU A 111 7.30 8.21 -19.90
CA LEU A 111 6.42 8.67 -20.97
C LEU A 111 7.19 9.24 -22.17
N VAL A 112 8.26 10.00 -21.94
CA VAL A 112 9.11 10.53 -23.01
C VAL A 112 9.82 9.40 -23.76
N LEU A 113 10.36 8.41 -23.04
CA LEU A 113 11.02 7.25 -23.63
C LEU A 113 10.03 6.40 -24.46
N MET A 114 8.81 6.18 -23.96
CA MET A 114 7.76 5.46 -24.69
C MET A 114 7.33 6.23 -25.94
N LYS A 115 7.13 7.55 -25.87
CA LYS A 115 6.81 8.40 -27.04
C LYS A 115 7.92 8.38 -28.08
N LYS A 116 9.19 8.46 -27.66
CA LYS A 116 10.36 8.38 -28.56
C LYS A 116 10.47 7.01 -29.23
N SER A 117 10.18 5.93 -28.50
CA SER A 117 10.14 4.56 -29.05
C SER A 117 9.03 4.36 -30.08
N GLN A 118 7.85 4.96 -29.87
CA GLN A 118 6.75 4.92 -30.84
C GLN A 118 7.00 5.79 -32.08
N ALA A 119 7.56 6.99 -31.92
CA ALA A 119 7.95 7.84 -33.05
C ALA A 119 9.02 7.17 -33.94
N ASN A 120 9.96 6.43 -33.34
CA ASN A 120 10.99 5.70 -34.08
C ASN A 120 10.46 4.45 -34.82
N LYS A 121 9.34 3.86 -34.37
CA LYS A 121 8.67 2.75 -35.07
C LYS A 121 7.79 3.22 -36.24
N GLY A 122 7.31 4.47 -36.22
CA GLY A 122 6.49 5.05 -37.29
C GLY A 122 7.29 5.65 -38.45
N ALA A 123 8.59 5.90 -38.29
CA ALA A 123 9.47 6.45 -39.34
C ALA A 123 10.20 5.38 -40.18
N GLY A 124 9.91 4.10 -39.93
CA GLY A 124 10.48 2.95 -40.65
C GLY A 124 9.46 2.17 -41.51
N GLN A 125 8.28 2.74 -41.75
CA GLN A 125 7.32 2.31 -42.77
C GLN A 125 7.27 3.37 -43.86
#